data_AF-A0A401L7Z3-F1
#
_entry.id   AF-A0A401L7Z3-F1
#
_cell.length_a   1.000
_cell.length_b   1.000
_cell.length_c   1.000
_cell.angle_alpha   90.00
_cell.angle_beta   90.00
_cell.angle_gamma   90.00
#
_symmetry.space_group_name_H-M   'P 1'
#
loop_
_entity.id
_entity.type
_entity.pdbx_description
1 polymer ?
#
loop_
_entity_poly.entity_id
_entity_poly.type
_entity_poly.pdbx_seq_one_letter_code
_entity_poly.pdbx_strand_id
1 'polypeptide(L)'
;MQARRPIPLGRSLPTNLQHGRPIPLLRRRHAGLIPLPIQTPPPPAKNRPIHLLPHDLDATNQGPTPASEKAYLLFINGTVTNLTNMGTELVEQEFFIRSALYTATALAPGSQKEADTGLKNGLLRPDDATDWPQLVIESGVSGSLHRLRQDVNWWIGCSEGMVLLVLLLVVDCGQRRLIIEKYFPQQLRQGGGGGPVTRARAANDGFVPQLVATTVVDMRADPPAVEGPPVILEFERVVGRRPVGPSECDIVFEAKDLVEIGGIVLRWIP
;
A
#
# COMPACT_ATOMS: atom_id res chain seq x y z
N MET A 1 -23.47 58.71 -10.94
CA MET A 1 -23.90 58.25 -12.29
C MET A 1 -23.77 56.74 -12.30
N GLN A 2 -24.72 55.87 -12.61
CA GLN A 2 -26.13 55.88 -13.05
C GLN A 2 -26.75 54.60 -12.42
N ALA A 3 -27.88 54.70 -11.73
CA ALA A 3 -29.22 54.29 -12.17
C ALA A 3 -29.49 52.77 -12.12
N ARG A 4 -30.57 52.42 -11.40
CA ARG A 4 -31.09 51.09 -11.08
C ARG A 4 -32.02 50.54 -12.19
N ARG A 5 -32.25 49.21 -12.10
CA ARG A 5 -33.47 48.40 -12.42
C ARG A 5 -33.55 47.71 -13.80
N PRO A 6 -34.37 46.64 -13.98
CA PRO A 6 -35.05 45.73 -13.04
C PRO A 6 -34.96 44.21 -13.38
N ILE A 7 -35.44 43.40 -12.42
CA ILE A 7 -35.83 41.98 -12.51
C ILE A 7 -37.13 41.81 -13.33
N PRO A 8 -37.33 40.68 -14.05
CA PRO A 8 -38.65 40.14 -14.35
C PRO A 8 -38.97 38.83 -13.58
N LEU A 9 -40.19 38.80 -13.05
CA LEU A 9 -40.88 37.68 -12.42
C LEU A 9 -41.36 36.63 -13.44
N GLY A 10 -41.34 35.36 -13.02
CA GLY A 10 -42.49 34.45 -13.09
C GLY A 10 -42.74 33.65 -14.38
N ARG A 11 -42.75 32.31 -14.24
CA ARG A 11 -43.75 31.42 -14.85
C ARG A 11 -43.78 30.05 -14.14
N SER A 12 -44.81 29.89 -13.31
CA SER A 12 -45.71 28.74 -13.10
C SER A 12 -45.30 27.31 -13.52
N LEU A 13 -45.50 26.40 -12.54
CA LEU A 13 -45.61 24.93 -12.59
C LEU A 13 -46.58 24.40 -13.66
N PRO A 14 -46.54 23.07 -13.93
CA PRO A 14 -47.65 22.27 -13.46
C PRO A 14 -47.26 20.96 -12.75
N THR A 15 -48.00 20.72 -11.67
CA THR A 15 -48.30 19.45 -11.02
C THR A 15 -48.87 18.44 -12.02
N ASN A 16 -48.47 17.17 -11.93
CA ASN A 16 -49.30 16.07 -12.44
C ASN A 16 -49.28 14.89 -11.46
N LEU A 17 -50.43 14.70 -10.82
CA LEU A 17 -50.86 13.55 -10.04
C LEU A 17 -51.91 12.83 -10.89
N GLN A 18 -51.75 11.53 -11.17
CA GLN A 18 -52.79 10.48 -11.31
C GLN A 18 -52.23 9.26 -12.08
N HIS A 19 -52.07 8.09 -11.45
CA HIS A 19 -53.04 6.99 -11.19
C HIS A 19 -53.02 5.86 -12.24
N GLY A 20 -52.91 4.60 -11.74
CA GLY A 20 -53.27 3.34 -12.43
C GLY A 20 -52.08 2.55 -13.00
N ARG A 21 -51.88 1.25 -12.80
CA ARG A 21 -52.75 0.12 -12.36
C ARG A 21 -51.87 -1.05 -11.86
N PRO A 22 -52.41 -2.00 -11.07
CA PRO A 22 -51.69 -3.17 -10.57
C PRO A 22 -51.60 -4.31 -11.60
N ILE A 23 -50.48 -5.04 -11.60
CA ILE A 23 -50.25 -6.22 -12.44
C ILE A 23 -50.94 -7.45 -11.82
N PRO A 24 -51.67 -8.30 -12.57
CA PRO A 24 -52.46 -9.40 -12.02
C PRO A 24 -51.62 -10.63 -11.68
N LEU A 25 -51.89 -11.19 -10.49
CA LEU A 25 -51.50 -12.53 -10.06
C LEU A 25 -52.21 -13.59 -10.92
N LEU A 26 -51.45 -14.30 -11.76
CA LEU A 26 -51.98 -15.48 -12.46
C LEU A 26 -51.76 -16.73 -11.60
N ARG A 27 -52.85 -17.16 -10.97
CA ARG A 27 -53.00 -18.47 -10.32
C ARG A 27 -53.03 -19.55 -11.41
N ARG A 28 -51.96 -20.35 -11.55
CA ARG A 28 -52.00 -21.61 -12.33
C ARG A 28 -52.14 -22.81 -11.40
N ARG A 29 -53.09 -23.67 -11.79
CA ARG A 29 -53.59 -24.84 -11.09
C ARG A 29 -52.56 -25.96 -11.01
N HIS A 30 -52.59 -26.65 -9.88
CA HIS A 30 -51.98 -27.96 -9.66
C HIS A 30 -52.45 -28.99 -10.70
N ALA A 31 -51.50 -29.66 -11.33
CA ALA A 31 -51.65 -30.98 -11.93
C ALA A 31 -50.50 -31.84 -11.37
N GLY A 32 -50.85 -33.03 -10.88
CA GLY A 32 -49.98 -33.87 -10.07
C GLY A 32 -48.71 -34.33 -10.79
N LEU A 33 -47.58 -34.21 -10.09
CA LEU A 33 -46.33 -34.88 -10.39
C LEU A 33 -45.91 -35.63 -9.13
N ILE A 34 -45.68 -36.93 -9.30
CA ILE A 34 -45.19 -37.90 -8.33
C ILE A 34 -43.84 -37.38 -7.77
N PRO A 35 -43.57 -37.44 -6.45
CA PRO A 35 -42.28 -37.01 -5.93
C PRO A 35 -41.19 -38.00 -6.36
N LEU A 36 -40.24 -37.54 -7.16
CA LEU A 36 -38.96 -38.24 -7.33
C LEU A 36 -38.17 -38.11 -6.03
N PRO A 37 -37.41 -39.14 -5.62
CA PRO A 37 -36.58 -39.07 -4.42
C PRO A 37 -35.53 -37.96 -4.58
N ILE A 38 -35.41 -37.13 -3.54
CA ILE A 38 -34.41 -36.07 -3.42
C ILE A 38 -33.02 -36.72 -3.48
N GLN A 39 -32.29 -36.55 -4.58
CA GLN A 39 -30.85 -36.78 -4.58
C GLN A 39 -30.20 -35.71 -3.72
N THR A 40 -29.70 -36.09 -2.56
CA THR A 40 -28.76 -35.27 -1.80
C THR A 40 -27.51 -35.03 -2.65
N PRO A 41 -26.99 -33.79 -2.76
CA PRO A 41 -25.71 -33.57 -3.40
C PRO A 41 -24.62 -34.36 -2.67
N PRO A 42 -23.60 -34.90 -3.37
CA PRO A 42 -22.50 -35.58 -2.72
C PRO A 42 -21.78 -34.62 -1.75
N PRO A 43 -21.28 -35.11 -0.61
CA PRO A 43 -20.53 -34.28 0.32
C PRO A 43 -19.30 -33.69 -0.40
N PRO A 44 -18.84 -32.48 -0.01
CA PRO A 44 -17.64 -31.90 -0.57
C PRO A 44 -16.47 -32.88 -0.43
N ALA A 45 -15.72 -33.05 -1.52
CA ALA A 45 -14.57 -33.92 -1.56
C ALA A 45 -13.65 -33.59 -0.38
N LYS A 46 -13.42 -34.59 0.50
CA LYS A 46 -12.42 -34.49 1.56
C LYS A 46 -11.09 -34.11 0.92
N ASN A 47 -10.49 -33.02 1.40
CA ASN A 47 -9.15 -32.56 1.03
C ASN A 47 -8.21 -33.75 0.86
N ARG A 48 -7.92 -34.11 -0.39
CA ARG A 48 -6.76 -34.95 -0.68
C ARG A 48 -5.54 -34.04 -0.54
N PRO A 49 -4.55 -34.41 0.29
CA PRO A 49 -3.30 -33.69 0.30
C PRO A 49 -2.68 -33.80 -1.10
N ILE A 50 -2.41 -32.64 -1.68
CA ILE A 50 -1.69 -32.54 -2.94
C ILE A 50 -0.26 -32.97 -2.61
N HIS A 51 0.10 -34.19 -2.97
CA HIS A 51 1.50 -34.64 -2.92
C HIS A 51 2.25 -33.89 -4.03
N LEU A 52 2.83 -32.74 -3.68
CA LEU A 52 3.87 -32.10 -4.46
C LEU A 52 5.12 -33.00 -4.40
N LEU A 53 5.62 -33.37 -5.57
CA LEU A 53 6.87 -34.11 -5.72
C LEU A 53 8.06 -33.22 -5.26
N PRO A 54 9.19 -33.79 -4.81
CA PRO A 54 10.24 -33.06 -4.08
C PRO A 54 11.12 -32.14 -4.95
N HIS A 55 10.68 -31.74 -6.14
CA HIS A 55 11.51 -30.98 -7.09
C HIS A 55 11.07 -29.53 -7.35
N ASP A 56 9.98 -29.05 -6.72
CA ASP A 56 9.46 -27.68 -6.93
C ASP A 56 9.52 -26.78 -5.68
N LEU A 57 10.28 -27.15 -4.64
CA LEU A 57 10.31 -26.43 -3.35
C LEU A 57 11.43 -25.37 -3.19
N ASP A 58 12.17 -25.04 -4.24
CA ASP A 58 13.39 -24.20 -4.10
C ASP A 58 13.26 -22.74 -4.58
N ALA A 59 12.07 -22.28 -5.00
CA ALA A 59 11.87 -20.92 -5.52
C ALA A 59 11.04 -19.98 -4.62
N THR A 60 10.44 -20.46 -3.52
CA THR A 60 9.42 -19.70 -2.78
C THR A 60 9.79 -19.31 -1.36
N ASN A 61 11.00 -19.60 -0.90
CA ASN A 61 11.44 -19.28 0.47
C ASN A 61 12.84 -18.64 0.52
N GLN A 62 13.11 -17.71 -0.40
CA GLN A 62 14.34 -16.91 -0.28
C GLN A 62 14.08 -15.81 0.75
N GLY A 63 14.66 -15.98 1.93
CA GLY A 63 14.91 -14.87 2.86
C GLY A 63 15.75 -13.77 2.18
N PRO A 64 16.05 -12.67 2.88
CA PRO A 64 16.79 -11.55 2.30
C PRO A 64 18.08 -12.04 1.66
N THR A 65 18.28 -11.68 0.39
CA THR A 65 19.54 -11.91 -0.31
C THR A 65 20.53 -10.83 0.12
N PRO A 66 21.85 -11.05 0.02
CA PRO A 66 22.82 -9.99 0.31
C PRO A 66 22.62 -8.72 -0.52
N ALA A 67 22.04 -8.84 -1.73
CA ALA A 67 21.75 -7.70 -2.59
C ALA A 67 20.51 -6.93 -2.11
N SER A 68 19.41 -7.61 -1.80
CA SER A 68 18.21 -6.97 -1.26
C SER A 68 18.46 -6.35 0.12
N GLU A 69 19.26 -7.02 0.96
CA GLU A 69 19.71 -6.49 2.25
C GLU A 69 20.51 -5.19 2.10
N LYS A 70 21.50 -5.18 1.22
CA LYS A 70 22.26 -3.96 0.91
C LYS A 70 21.37 -2.84 0.40
N ALA A 71 20.34 -3.16 -0.39
CA ALA A 71 19.45 -2.15 -0.95
C ALA A 71 18.74 -1.38 0.17
N TYR A 72 18.06 -2.06 1.11
CA TYR A 72 17.38 -1.33 2.19
C TYR A 72 18.36 -0.64 3.14
N LEU A 73 19.53 -1.24 3.41
CA LEU A 73 20.55 -0.63 4.27
C LEU A 73 21.08 0.69 3.69
N LEU A 74 21.30 0.77 2.38
CA LEU A 74 21.77 2.00 1.73
C LEU A 74 20.69 3.09 1.76
N PHE A 75 19.43 2.73 1.51
CA PHE A 75 18.33 3.69 1.57
C PHE A 75 18.08 4.20 2.99
N ILE A 76 18.05 3.32 4.01
CA ILE A 76 17.81 3.76 5.39
C ILE A 76 18.99 4.59 5.92
N ASN A 77 20.24 4.22 5.63
CA ASN A 77 21.41 5.01 6.04
C ASN A 77 21.44 6.37 5.35
N GLY A 78 21.14 6.43 4.06
CA GLY A 78 21.00 7.68 3.32
C GLY A 78 19.90 8.57 3.91
N THR A 79 18.78 7.97 4.28
CA THR A 79 17.65 8.68 4.93
C THR A 79 18.07 9.27 6.27
N VAL A 80 18.60 8.46 7.19
CA VAL A 80 19.04 8.90 8.53
C VAL A 80 20.16 9.93 8.46
N THR A 81 21.10 9.78 7.51
CA THR A 81 22.18 10.77 7.30
C THR A 81 21.61 12.12 6.89
N ASN A 82 20.64 12.14 5.95
CA ASN A 82 19.99 13.39 5.55
C ASN A 82 19.21 14.02 6.71
N LEU A 83 18.43 13.23 7.44
CA LEU A 83 17.68 13.70 8.62
C LEU A 83 18.60 14.30 9.69
N THR A 84 19.73 13.65 9.96
CA THR A 84 20.76 14.17 10.89
C THR A 84 21.37 15.48 10.39
N ASN A 85 21.69 15.58 9.10
CA ASN A 85 22.22 16.81 8.50
C ASN A 85 21.21 17.97 8.52
N MET A 86 19.91 17.67 8.50
CA MET A 86 18.84 18.66 8.64
C MET A 86 18.64 19.14 10.08
N GLY A 87 19.28 18.48 11.05
CA GLY A 87 19.19 18.82 12.48
C GLY A 87 18.03 18.14 13.22
N THR A 88 17.40 17.12 12.63
CA THR A 88 16.37 16.34 13.34
C THR A 88 17.00 15.54 14.49
N GLU A 89 16.29 15.40 15.60
CA GLU A 89 16.84 14.71 16.78
C GLU A 89 16.84 13.19 16.57
N LEU A 90 17.74 12.46 17.24
CA LEU A 90 17.83 11.01 17.10
C LEU A 90 16.54 10.28 17.54
N VAL A 91 15.83 10.84 18.53
CA VAL A 91 14.52 10.32 18.99
C VAL A 91 13.43 10.48 17.92
N GLU A 92 13.61 11.36 16.95
CA GLU A 92 12.68 11.52 15.81
C GLU A 92 13.01 10.58 14.65
N GLN A 93 14.10 9.82 14.76
CA GLN A 93 14.69 8.98 13.72
C GLN A 93 14.89 7.53 14.20
N GLU A 94 14.01 7.04 15.06
CA GLU A 94 14.09 5.68 15.59
C GLU A 94 13.87 4.67 14.46
N PHE A 95 14.97 4.14 13.93
CA PHE A 95 14.92 3.09 12.92
C PHE A 95 15.11 1.71 13.56
N PHE A 96 14.49 0.71 12.97
CA PHE A 96 14.60 -0.69 13.40
C PHE A 96 14.87 -1.59 12.20
N ILE A 97 15.54 -2.71 12.45
CA ILE A 97 15.91 -3.70 11.45
C ILE A 97 15.40 -5.05 11.94
N ARG A 98 14.47 -5.66 11.18
CA ARG A 98 14.04 -7.07 11.33
C ARG A 98 13.79 -7.53 12.78
N SER A 99 13.25 -6.67 13.63
CA SER A 99 13.05 -6.94 15.06
C SER A 99 11.68 -6.54 15.60
N ALA A 100 10.91 -5.76 14.83
CA ALA A 100 9.60 -5.29 15.25
C ALA A 100 8.49 -6.10 14.55
N LEU A 101 7.70 -6.79 15.37
CA LEU A 101 6.54 -7.58 14.95
C LEU A 101 5.27 -6.74 15.14
N TYR A 102 4.64 -6.35 14.04
CA TYR A 102 3.41 -5.56 14.06
C TYR A 102 2.21 -6.48 13.99
N THR A 103 1.19 -6.19 14.78
CA THR A 103 -0.10 -6.91 14.74
C THR A 103 -1.14 -6.00 14.11
N ALA A 104 -1.73 -6.46 13.01
CA ALA A 104 -2.81 -5.77 12.32
C ALA A 104 -3.97 -5.49 13.28
N THR A 105 -4.37 -4.22 13.35
CA THR A 105 -5.55 -3.77 14.10
C THR A 105 -6.77 -3.64 13.19
N ALA A 106 -6.55 -3.30 11.91
CA ALA A 106 -7.58 -3.18 10.87
C ALA A 106 -7.63 -4.40 9.93
N LEU A 107 -7.77 -4.20 8.60
CA LEU A 107 -8.23 -5.12 7.53
C LEU A 107 -7.95 -6.64 7.66
N ALA A 108 -6.95 -7.08 8.42
CA ALA A 108 -6.72 -8.46 8.81
C ALA A 108 -6.40 -8.61 10.32
N PRO A 109 -7.36 -8.38 11.25
CA PRO A 109 -7.05 -8.26 12.67
C PRO A 109 -6.36 -9.51 13.22
N GLY A 110 -5.26 -9.32 13.98
CA GLY A 110 -4.48 -10.43 14.55
C GLY A 110 -3.48 -11.08 13.59
N SER A 111 -3.46 -10.70 12.30
CA SER A 111 -2.33 -10.99 11.42
C SER A 111 -1.08 -10.26 11.91
N GLN A 112 0.10 -10.86 11.75
CA GLN A 112 1.35 -10.26 12.19
C GLN A 112 2.37 -10.20 11.06
N LYS A 113 3.22 -9.17 11.08
CA LYS A 113 4.30 -9.02 10.10
C LYS A 113 5.48 -8.24 10.66
N GLU A 114 6.67 -8.63 10.23
CA GLU A 114 7.92 -7.91 10.46
C GLU A 114 8.31 -7.16 9.19
N ALA A 115 8.81 -5.93 9.36
CA ALA A 115 9.42 -5.18 8.26
C ALA A 115 10.89 -5.57 8.11
N ASP A 116 11.42 -5.50 6.89
CA ASP A 116 12.87 -5.51 6.68
C ASP A 116 13.52 -4.35 7.46
N THR A 117 13.01 -3.13 7.26
CA THR A 117 13.34 -1.98 8.09
C THR A 117 12.23 -0.92 8.07
N GLY A 118 12.22 -0.06 9.07
CA GLY A 118 11.34 1.10 9.11
C GLY A 118 11.91 2.22 9.98
N LEU A 119 11.26 3.37 9.92
CA LEU A 119 11.59 4.54 10.72
C LEU A 119 10.35 5.04 11.44
N LYS A 120 10.54 5.33 12.72
CA LYS A 120 9.54 5.87 13.64
C LYS A 120 10.03 7.18 14.25
N ASN A 121 9.14 8.14 14.45
CA ASN A 121 9.40 9.28 15.32
C ASN A 121 8.93 8.95 16.74
N GLY A 122 9.86 8.66 17.66
CA GLY A 122 9.59 8.27 19.04
C GLY A 122 8.91 9.35 19.87
N LEU A 123 9.03 10.64 19.51
CA LEU A 123 8.29 11.72 20.18
C LEU A 123 6.78 11.67 19.85
N LEU A 124 6.45 11.27 18.63
CA LEU A 124 5.06 11.15 18.17
C LEU A 124 4.48 9.76 18.46
N ARG A 125 5.36 8.76 18.57
CA ARG A 125 5.04 7.33 18.64
C ARG A 125 5.94 6.60 19.64
N PRO A 126 5.77 6.88 20.95
CA PRO A 126 6.67 6.37 21.98
C PRO A 126 6.47 4.89 22.33
N ASP A 127 5.40 4.23 21.87
CA ASP A 127 5.11 2.84 22.21
C ASP A 127 5.69 1.86 21.18
N ASP A 128 6.75 1.15 21.53
CA ASP A 128 7.38 0.16 20.65
C ASP A 128 6.52 -1.08 20.37
N ALA A 129 5.52 -1.37 21.21
CA ALA A 129 4.67 -2.54 21.05
C ALA A 129 3.48 -2.29 20.12
N THR A 130 2.97 -1.05 20.07
CA THR A 130 1.73 -0.74 19.35
C THR A 130 1.88 0.33 18.28
N ASP A 131 2.89 1.19 18.37
CA ASP A 131 3.04 2.24 17.38
C ASP A 131 3.74 1.75 16.12
N TRP A 132 3.03 1.89 15.01
CA TRP A 132 3.53 1.60 13.67
C TRP A 132 4.61 2.60 13.24
N PRO A 133 5.50 2.23 12.32
CA PRO A 133 6.44 3.17 11.70
C PRO A 133 5.73 4.16 10.76
N GLN A 134 6.35 5.31 10.55
CA GLN A 134 5.94 6.28 9.54
C GLN A 134 6.38 5.80 8.14
N LEU A 135 7.63 5.34 8.05
CA LEU A 135 8.26 4.81 6.86
C LEU A 135 8.51 3.32 7.00
N VAL A 136 8.12 2.54 6.00
CA VAL A 136 8.49 1.13 5.86
C VAL A 136 9.30 0.96 4.58
N ILE A 137 10.40 0.21 4.64
CA ILE A 137 11.15 -0.23 3.46
C ILE A 137 11.13 -1.75 3.45
N GLU A 138 10.66 -2.33 2.35
CA GLU A 138 10.70 -3.77 2.12
C GLU A 138 11.55 -4.06 0.90
N SER A 139 12.32 -5.13 0.95
CA SER A 139 13.27 -5.49 -0.09
C SER A 139 13.11 -6.93 -0.52
N GLY A 140 13.47 -7.21 -1.76
CA GLY A 140 13.57 -8.59 -2.23
C GLY A 140 14.12 -8.68 -3.64
N VAL A 141 14.01 -9.87 -4.21
CA VAL A 141 14.39 -10.13 -5.61
C VAL A 141 13.19 -10.07 -6.53
N SER A 142 13.41 -9.98 -7.85
CA SER A 142 12.33 -9.86 -8.85
C SER A 142 11.24 -10.94 -8.76
N GLY A 143 11.60 -12.17 -8.40
CA GLY A 143 10.63 -13.26 -8.14
C GLY A 143 9.67 -13.01 -6.97
N SER A 144 10.02 -12.08 -6.06
CA SER A 144 9.23 -11.73 -4.88
C SER A 144 8.33 -10.52 -5.09
N LEU A 145 8.35 -9.85 -6.26
CA LEU A 145 7.62 -8.59 -6.47
C LEU A 145 6.11 -8.69 -6.15
N HIS A 146 5.46 -9.79 -6.56
CA HIS A 146 4.04 -9.99 -6.26
C HIS A 146 3.78 -10.07 -4.75
N ARG A 147 4.63 -10.80 -4.02
CA ARG A 147 4.58 -10.92 -2.56
C ARG A 147 4.87 -9.58 -1.88
N LEU A 148 5.90 -8.86 -2.33
CA LEU A 148 6.24 -7.54 -1.77
C LEU A 148 5.10 -6.53 -1.95
N ARG A 149 4.36 -6.58 -3.05
CA ARG A 149 3.14 -5.76 -3.22
C ARG A 149 2.01 -6.20 -2.27
N GLN A 150 1.92 -7.49 -1.92
CA GLN A 150 1.02 -7.93 -0.84
C GLN A 150 1.48 -7.40 0.52
N ASP A 151 2.80 -7.32 0.76
CA ASP A 151 3.35 -6.70 1.97
C ASP A 151 2.98 -5.21 2.05
N VAL A 152 3.04 -4.46 0.95
CA VAL A 152 2.55 -3.07 0.88
C VAL A 152 1.06 -2.97 1.24
N ASN A 153 0.23 -3.85 0.66
CA ASN A 153 -1.21 -3.89 0.99
C ASN A 153 -1.41 -4.13 2.48
N TRP A 154 -0.60 -5.00 3.08
CA TRP A 154 -0.67 -5.28 4.52
C TRP A 154 -0.29 -4.06 5.34
N TRP A 155 0.87 -3.43 5.08
CA TRP A 155 1.34 -2.26 5.82
C TRP A 155 0.36 -1.09 5.77
N ILE A 156 -0.13 -0.74 4.58
CA ILE A 156 -1.03 0.41 4.42
C ILE A 156 -2.44 0.06 4.89
N GLY A 157 -2.93 -1.14 4.57
CA GLY A 157 -4.29 -1.56 4.89
C GLY A 157 -4.52 -1.89 6.35
N CYS A 158 -3.50 -2.36 7.07
CA CYS A 158 -3.63 -2.81 8.46
C CYS A 158 -3.22 -1.78 9.51
N SER A 159 -2.53 -0.70 9.12
CA SER A 159 -1.98 0.30 10.05
C SER A 159 -2.92 1.47 10.35
N GLU A 160 -4.15 1.47 9.80
CA GLU A 160 -5.12 2.56 10.00
C GLU A 160 -4.60 3.95 9.60
N GLY A 161 -3.69 4.00 8.63
CA GLY A 161 -3.08 5.24 8.15
C GLY A 161 -1.88 5.71 8.98
N MET A 162 -1.40 4.89 9.92
CA MET A 162 -0.17 5.17 10.66
C MET A 162 1.08 4.97 9.79
N VAL A 163 1.09 4.03 8.85
CA VAL A 163 2.16 3.94 7.84
C VAL A 163 1.91 4.98 6.76
N LEU A 164 2.82 5.95 6.62
CA LEU A 164 2.67 7.14 5.77
C LEU A 164 3.41 7.03 4.43
N LEU A 165 4.42 6.16 4.36
CA LEU A 165 5.21 5.87 3.17
C LEU A 165 5.68 4.41 3.21
N VAL A 166 5.53 3.70 2.09
CA VAL A 166 6.18 2.39 1.89
C VAL A 166 7.06 2.45 0.65
N LEU A 167 8.31 2.02 0.78
CA LEU A 167 9.26 1.88 -0.32
C LEU A 167 9.53 0.39 -0.58
N LEU A 168 9.28 -0.08 -1.79
CA LEU A 168 9.71 -1.41 -2.23
C LEU A 168 11.01 -1.31 -3.01
N LEU A 169 11.98 -2.13 -2.63
CA LEU A 169 13.29 -2.25 -3.29
C LEU A 169 13.43 -3.66 -3.88
N VAL A 170 13.33 -3.77 -5.20
CA VAL A 170 13.34 -5.06 -5.89
C VAL A 170 14.60 -5.18 -6.75
N VAL A 171 15.44 -6.14 -6.38
CA VAL A 171 16.67 -6.47 -7.09
C VAL A 171 16.36 -7.50 -8.17
N ASP A 172 16.41 -7.08 -9.43
CA ASP A 172 16.40 -8.00 -10.56
C ASP A 172 17.83 -8.37 -10.91
N CYS A 173 18.31 -9.46 -10.34
CA CYS A 173 19.65 -10.01 -10.61
C CYS A 173 19.82 -10.34 -12.10
N GLY A 174 18.78 -10.90 -12.71
CA GLY A 174 18.82 -11.41 -14.08
C GLY A 174 18.86 -10.31 -15.14
N GLN A 175 18.39 -9.10 -14.81
CA GLN A 175 18.52 -7.90 -15.65
C GLN A 175 19.52 -6.88 -15.11
N ARG A 176 20.16 -7.14 -13.96
CA ARG A 176 20.96 -6.18 -13.19
C ARG A 176 20.24 -4.85 -13.03
N ARG A 177 19.00 -4.91 -12.52
CA ARG A 177 18.19 -3.74 -12.24
C ARG A 177 17.86 -3.61 -10.76
N LEU A 178 17.79 -2.39 -10.28
CA LEU A 178 17.14 -2.05 -9.02
C LEU A 178 15.84 -1.33 -9.35
N ILE A 179 14.71 -1.95 -9.01
CA ILE A 179 13.37 -1.39 -9.19
C ILE A 179 12.91 -0.85 -7.85
N ILE A 180 12.43 0.39 -7.85
CA ILE A 180 12.01 1.10 -6.65
C ILE A 180 10.57 1.53 -6.85
N GLU A 181 9.65 1.08 -5.98
CA GLU A 181 8.26 1.52 -5.99
C GLU A 181 7.96 2.31 -4.72
N LYS A 182 7.38 3.51 -4.87
CA LYS A 182 6.95 4.36 -3.76
C LYS A 182 5.45 4.35 -3.63
N TYR A 183 4.94 4.07 -2.43
CA TYR A 183 3.52 4.02 -2.13
C TYR A 183 3.12 4.98 -1.02
N PHE A 184 1.95 5.61 -1.18
CA PHE A 184 1.27 6.34 -0.10
C PHE A 184 -0.04 5.66 0.28
N PRO A 185 -0.48 5.83 1.54
CA PRO A 185 -1.84 5.50 1.92
C PRO A 185 -2.83 6.45 1.24
N GLN A 186 -3.79 5.91 0.50
CA GLN A 186 -4.94 6.63 0.00
C GLN A 186 -6.16 6.27 0.85
N GLN A 187 -6.74 7.27 1.50
CA GLN A 187 -7.97 7.09 2.26
C GLN A 187 -9.14 6.86 1.28
N LEU A 188 -9.80 5.71 1.41
CA LEU A 188 -11.06 5.46 0.73
C LEU A 188 -12.13 6.34 1.38
N ARG A 189 -12.48 7.48 0.77
CA ARG A 189 -13.59 8.32 1.23
C ARG A 189 -14.91 7.81 0.67
N GLN A 190 -15.85 7.43 1.53
CA GLN A 190 -17.26 7.33 1.15
C GLN A 190 -17.83 8.74 0.97
N GLY A 191 -18.34 9.05 -0.22
CA GLY A 191 -18.96 10.34 -0.51
C GLY A 191 -20.21 10.61 0.32
N GLY A 192 -20.26 11.79 0.96
CA GLY A 192 -21.38 12.74 1.09
C GLY A 192 -22.83 12.29 1.34
N GLY A 193 -23.15 11.04 1.66
CA GLY A 193 -24.52 10.57 1.87
C GLY A 193 -24.79 10.29 3.34
N GLY A 194 -25.48 11.21 4.03
CA GLY A 194 -25.94 11.09 5.42
C GLY A 194 -27.01 10.01 5.65
N GLY A 195 -26.74 8.78 5.21
CA GLY A 195 -27.54 7.61 5.51
C GLY A 195 -26.89 6.75 6.60
N PRO A 196 -27.65 5.90 7.30
CA PRO A 196 -27.12 5.07 8.38
C PRO A 196 -25.91 4.23 7.95
N VAL A 197 -24.88 4.18 8.79
CA VAL A 197 -23.71 3.32 8.60
C VAL A 197 -24.16 1.87 8.78
N THR A 198 -24.23 1.11 7.68
CA THR A 198 -24.40 -0.35 7.75
C THR A 198 -23.03 -0.99 7.99
N ARG A 199 -22.95 -2.19 8.59
CA ARG A 199 -21.67 -2.90 8.80
C ARG A 199 -20.85 -3.07 7.51
N ALA A 200 -21.51 -3.14 6.35
CA ALA A 200 -20.85 -3.17 5.04
C ALA A 200 -20.22 -1.83 4.63
N ARG A 201 -20.68 -0.69 5.17
CA ARG A 201 -20.07 0.63 4.95
C ARG A 201 -18.82 0.86 5.80
N ALA A 202 -18.82 0.38 7.05
CA ALA A 202 -17.63 0.43 7.91
C ALA A 202 -16.46 -0.40 7.37
N ALA A 203 -16.74 -1.46 6.60
CA ALA A 203 -15.71 -2.24 5.91
C ALA A 203 -15.05 -1.51 4.72
N ASN A 204 -15.59 -0.36 4.30
CA ASN A 204 -15.04 0.47 3.21
C ASN A 204 -14.35 1.75 3.69
N ASP A 205 -14.30 1.97 5.01
CA ASP A 205 -13.44 3.00 5.61
C ASP A 205 -12.07 2.36 5.84
N GLY A 206 -11.07 2.79 5.07
CA GLY A 206 -9.75 2.18 5.13
C GLY A 206 -8.75 2.87 4.22
N PHE A 207 -7.52 2.40 4.30
CA PHE A 207 -6.43 2.88 3.47
C PHE A 207 -6.06 1.81 2.46
N VAL A 208 -5.90 2.23 1.21
CA VAL A 208 -5.36 1.39 0.13
C VAL A 208 -4.04 1.97 -0.34
N PRO A 209 -3.09 1.14 -0.77
CA PRO A 209 -1.85 1.65 -1.31
C PRO A 209 -2.06 2.30 -2.67
N GLN A 210 -1.59 3.54 -2.80
CA GLN A 210 -1.48 4.24 -4.06
C GLN A 210 -0.02 4.21 -4.51
N LEU A 211 0.27 3.58 -5.65
CA LEU A 211 1.59 3.66 -6.29
C LEU A 211 1.78 5.10 -6.80
N VAL A 212 2.78 5.80 -6.25
CA VAL A 212 3.08 7.19 -6.56
C VAL A 212 4.13 7.29 -7.66
N ALA A 213 5.14 6.42 -7.60
CA ALA A 213 6.23 6.41 -8.55
C ALA A 213 6.86 5.02 -8.64
N THR A 214 7.38 4.72 -9.83
CA THR A 214 8.32 3.62 -10.06
C THR A 214 9.57 4.21 -10.68
N THR A 215 10.72 3.88 -10.11
CA THR A 215 12.04 4.27 -10.60
C THR A 215 12.86 3.01 -10.83
N VAL A 216 13.51 2.90 -11.99
CA VAL A 216 14.31 1.74 -12.37
C VAL A 216 15.73 2.18 -12.66
N VAL A 217 16.69 1.59 -11.96
CA VAL A 217 18.12 1.75 -12.23
C VAL A 217 18.56 0.55 -13.05
N ASP A 218 18.97 0.80 -14.30
CA ASP A 218 19.51 -0.23 -15.20
C ASP A 218 21.03 -0.14 -15.25
N MET A 219 21.69 -1.13 -14.61
CA MET A 219 23.15 -1.24 -14.56
C MET A 219 23.72 -2.07 -15.73
N ARG A 220 22.90 -2.53 -16.68
CA ARG A 220 23.36 -3.09 -17.97
C ARG A 220 23.51 -2.04 -19.05
N ALA A 221 22.75 -0.94 -18.96
CA ALA A 221 22.89 0.18 -19.87
C ALA A 221 24.31 0.76 -19.81
N ASP A 222 24.79 1.26 -20.94
CA ASP A 222 26.07 1.96 -21.06
C ASP A 222 25.86 3.35 -21.68
N PRO A 223 25.95 4.45 -20.90
CA PRO A 223 26.17 4.47 -19.44
C PRO A 223 24.95 3.93 -18.66
N PRO A 224 25.09 3.59 -17.35
CA PRO A 224 23.97 3.19 -16.51
C PRO A 224 22.82 4.21 -16.59
N ALA A 225 21.59 3.70 -16.66
CA ALA A 225 20.41 4.50 -16.90
C ALA A 225 19.47 4.51 -15.69
N VAL A 226 18.79 5.63 -15.46
CA VAL A 226 17.70 5.74 -14.50
C VAL A 226 16.44 6.13 -15.26
N GLU A 227 15.43 5.27 -15.18
CA GLU A 227 14.10 5.50 -15.75
C GLU A 227 13.12 5.87 -14.63
N GLY A 228 12.30 6.90 -14.85
CA GLY A 228 11.36 7.42 -13.85
C GLY A 228 11.89 8.63 -13.08
N PRO A 229 11.12 9.14 -12.11
CA PRO A 229 11.50 10.32 -11.34
C PRO A 229 12.59 10.00 -10.29
N PRO A 230 13.26 11.01 -9.71
CA PRO A 230 14.05 10.86 -8.50
C PRO A 230 13.22 10.22 -7.37
N VAL A 231 13.89 9.51 -6.47
CA VAL A 231 13.22 8.96 -5.28
C VAL A 231 13.21 10.03 -4.20
N ILE A 232 12.06 10.68 -4.07
CA ILE A 232 11.81 11.71 -3.04
C ILE A 232 11.12 11.03 -1.86
N LEU A 233 11.66 11.18 -0.66
CA LEU A 233 11.00 10.83 0.60
C LEU A 233 10.54 12.11 1.26
N GLU A 234 9.22 12.31 1.30
CA GLU A 234 8.62 13.52 1.84
C GLU A 234 8.89 13.63 3.34
N PHE A 235 9.47 14.74 3.79
CA PHE A 235 9.90 14.92 5.18
C PHE A 235 8.75 14.63 6.16
N GLU A 236 7.57 15.19 5.88
CA GLU A 236 6.39 15.03 6.73
C GLU A 236 5.91 13.58 6.80
N ARG A 237 6.16 12.76 5.78
CA ARG A 237 5.81 11.34 5.77
C ARG A 237 6.86 10.47 6.43
N VAL A 238 8.13 10.87 6.40
CA VAL A 238 9.21 10.13 7.07
C VAL A 238 9.21 10.43 8.56
N VAL A 239 9.10 11.71 8.94
CA VAL A 239 9.20 12.17 10.33
C VAL A 239 7.83 12.23 11.02
N GLY A 240 6.73 12.33 10.27
CA GLY A 240 5.37 12.39 10.83
C GLY A 240 4.94 13.77 11.33
N ARG A 241 5.74 14.82 11.10
CA ARG A 241 5.43 16.22 11.39
C ARG A 241 5.91 17.14 10.27
N ARG A 242 5.40 18.35 10.24
CA ARG A 242 5.85 19.38 9.28
C ARG A 242 7.33 19.73 9.49
N PRO A 243 8.03 20.09 8.41
CA PRO A 243 9.38 20.64 8.51
C PRO A 243 9.37 21.98 9.27
N VAL A 244 10.42 22.20 10.04
CA VAL A 244 10.67 23.38 10.88
C VAL A 244 11.90 24.09 10.35
N GLY A 245 11.73 25.39 10.06
CA GLY A 245 12.82 26.20 9.53
C GLY A 245 13.20 25.86 8.09
N PRO A 246 14.29 26.44 7.57
CA PRO A 246 14.70 26.27 6.17
C PRO A 246 15.58 25.04 5.92
N SER A 247 16.08 24.36 6.97
CA SER A 247 16.99 23.22 6.84
C SER A 247 16.26 21.89 6.65
N GLU A 248 15.10 21.71 7.26
CA GLU A 248 14.27 20.51 7.11
C GLU A 248 13.52 20.53 5.78
N CYS A 249 13.75 19.53 4.95
CA CYS A 249 13.16 19.42 3.62
C CYS A 249 13.05 17.95 3.18
N ASP A 250 12.39 17.72 2.05
CA ASP A 250 12.27 16.38 1.49
C ASP A 250 13.65 15.79 1.17
N ILE A 251 13.81 14.49 1.40
CA ILE A 251 15.05 13.77 1.11
C ILE A 251 14.99 13.31 -0.34
N VAL A 252 15.96 13.72 -1.15
CA VAL A 252 15.98 13.41 -2.58
C VAL A 252 17.18 12.51 -2.91
N PHE A 253 16.89 11.31 -3.41
CA PHE A 253 17.87 10.45 -4.07
C PHE A 253 17.79 10.72 -5.57
N GLU A 254 18.76 11.49 -6.07
CA GLU A 254 18.86 11.86 -7.48
C GLU A 254 19.40 10.70 -8.32
N ALA A 255 19.31 10.82 -9.64
CA ALA A 255 19.79 9.78 -10.56
C ALA A 255 21.24 9.33 -10.28
N LYS A 256 22.12 10.26 -9.91
CA LYS A 256 23.53 9.94 -9.55
C LYS A 256 23.62 9.04 -8.31
N ASP A 257 22.81 9.29 -7.29
CA ASP A 257 22.82 8.55 -6.03
C ASP A 257 22.25 7.15 -6.28
N LEU A 258 21.20 7.07 -7.11
CA LEU A 258 20.57 5.82 -7.51
C LEU A 258 21.51 4.94 -8.35
N VAL A 259 22.31 5.51 -9.26
CA VAL A 259 23.34 4.77 -10.01
C VAL A 259 24.44 4.26 -9.07
N GLU A 260 24.87 5.06 -8.11
CA GLU A 260 25.87 4.63 -7.11
C GLU A 260 25.33 3.48 -6.25
N ILE A 261 24.11 3.60 -5.73
CA ILE A 261 23.42 2.56 -4.98
C ILE A 261 23.28 1.29 -5.84
N GLY A 262 22.80 1.42 -7.09
CA GLY A 262 22.67 0.31 -8.02
C GLY A 262 24.01 -0.40 -8.26
N GLY A 263 25.09 0.36 -8.44
CA GLY A 263 26.45 -0.16 -8.58
C GLY A 263 26.97 -0.90 -7.34
N ILE A 264 26.56 -0.51 -6.12
CA ILE A 264 26.93 -1.21 -4.88
C ILE A 264 26.09 -2.47 -4.69
N VAL A 265 24.77 -2.37 -4.88
CA VAL A 265 23.81 -3.47 -4.71
C VAL A 265 24.10 -4.60 -5.71
N LEU A 266 24.38 -4.26 -6.96
CA LEU A 266 24.53 -5.22 -8.06
C LEU A 266 26.00 -5.55 -8.37
N ARG A 267 26.97 -5.03 -7.60
CA ARG A 267 28.42 -5.17 -7.86
C ARG A 267 28.88 -6.60 -8.13
N TRP A 268 28.29 -7.56 -7.42
CA TRP A 268 28.73 -8.96 -7.39
C TRP A 268 27.73 -9.92 -8.03
N ILE A 269 26.71 -9.37 -8.68
CA ILE A 269 25.74 -10.18 -9.43
C ILE A 269 26.31 -10.32 -10.84
N PRO A 270 26.56 -11.55 -11.31
CA PRO A 270 27.13 -11.79 -12.64
C PRO A 270 26.25 -11.19 -13.75
#